data_AF-A0A9E1QVX7-F1
#
_entry.id   AF-A0A9E1QVX7-F1
#
_cell.length_a   1.000
_cell.length_b   1.000
_cell.length_c   1.000
_cell.angle_alpha   90.00
_cell.angle_beta   90.00
_cell.angle_gamma   90.00
#
_symmetry.space_group_name_H-M   'P 1'
#
loop_
_entity.id
_entity.type
_entity.pdbx_description
1 polymer ?
#
loop_
_entity_poly.entity_id
_entity_poly.type
_entity_poly.pdbx_seq_one_letter_code
_entity_poly.pdbx_strand_id
1 'polypeptide(L)'
;MQLIWRIASKEITLFFASPTAYLFLAAFGSTSLFIFFWGESFFSRNIADIRPLFEWMPILLLFLTSTLTMRLWSEERRTGTLEHILTQPLPLWYFVAGKFVGCLSLLAIALIITLPLPLTIAQLGQLDWGPIGAGYLAAFFLGAAYLSIGLFVSAKSDNQIVSLICAVTLSGLFYLIGTPTITDFFGNQTGEWFRLLGTGSRFDSITRGVIDIRDLYYYLSIIFIFLSLNVFTLEKERWSNNILTQHHKAWRNIIILALVNIIGANFWLNQISYMRIDTTEGKQYSISIPTIKYLDQIEEPLLIRGYFSGKTHPMLSPLVPQIKDLIHEYEVAGNGKIRIEFIDPVTNLQIEEEANQKYGVRPIPLQVADRYQSAIVNSYFHILVGYGEEF
;
A
#
# COMPACT_ATOMS: atom_id res chain seq x y z
N MET A 1 27.98 -3.77 -9.93
CA MET A 1 27.12 -2.64 -10.32
C MET A 1 27.08 -2.39 -11.83
N GLN A 2 28.23 -2.29 -12.52
CA GLN A 2 28.28 -2.05 -13.98
C GLN A 2 27.52 -3.09 -14.82
N LEU A 3 27.56 -4.37 -14.44
CA LEU A 3 26.83 -5.45 -15.14
C LEU A 3 25.30 -5.29 -15.07
N ILE A 4 24.75 -4.99 -13.89
CA ILE A 4 23.31 -4.76 -13.70
C ILE A 4 22.85 -3.60 -14.56
N TRP A 5 23.61 -2.51 -14.55
CA TRP A 5 23.32 -1.33 -15.36
C TRP A 5 23.35 -1.65 -16.86
N ARG A 6 24.33 -2.41 -17.35
CA ARG A 6 24.38 -2.84 -18.75
C ARG A 6 23.16 -3.67 -19.16
N ILE A 7 22.73 -4.61 -18.31
CA ILE A 7 21.53 -5.40 -18.56
C ILE A 7 20.29 -4.49 -18.57
N ALA A 8 20.15 -3.61 -17.56
CA ALA A 8 19.04 -2.67 -17.50
C ALA A 8 19.00 -1.74 -18.72
N SER A 9 20.14 -1.17 -19.14
CA SER A 9 20.22 -0.34 -20.34
C SER A 9 19.82 -1.12 -21.60
N LYS A 10 20.25 -2.38 -21.74
CA LYS A 10 19.83 -3.25 -22.85
C LYS A 10 18.30 -3.42 -22.86
N GLU A 11 17.70 -3.71 -21.70
CA GLU A 11 16.24 -3.88 -21.60
C GLU A 11 15.49 -2.59 -21.94
N ILE A 12 15.95 -1.44 -21.43
CA ILE A 12 15.39 -0.12 -21.77
C ILE A 12 15.46 0.12 -23.28
N THR A 13 16.62 -0.13 -23.90
CA THR A 13 16.78 0.01 -25.35
C THR A 13 15.83 -0.91 -26.11
N LEU A 14 15.66 -2.17 -25.67
CA LEU A 14 14.72 -3.11 -26.29
C LEU A 14 13.27 -2.65 -26.18
N PHE A 15 12.87 -2.07 -25.05
CA PHE A 15 11.53 -1.52 -24.88
C PHE A 15 11.26 -0.36 -25.83
N PHE A 16 12.18 0.61 -25.93
CA PHE A 16 12.02 1.79 -26.78
C PHE A 16 12.36 1.55 -28.26
N ALA A 17 13.05 0.46 -28.61
CA ALA A 17 13.23 0.04 -29.99
C ALA A 17 11.91 -0.45 -30.61
N SER A 18 10.96 -0.90 -29.79
CA SER A 18 9.63 -1.31 -30.21
C SER A 18 8.60 -0.18 -29.97
N PRO A 19 7.62 0.02 -30.88
CA PRO A 19 6.50 0.94 -30.65
C PRO A 19 5.68 0.62 -29.38
N THR A 20 5.78 -0.61 -28.87
CA THR A 20 4.98 -1.09 -27.74
C THR A 20 5.15 -0.26 -26.49
N ALA A 21 6.37 0.16 -26.12
CA ALA A 21 6.58 0.94 -24.90
C ALA A 21 5.88 2.30 -24.96
N TYR A 22 5.98 3.00 -26.10
CA TYR A 22 5.29 4.28 -26.32
C TYR A 22 3.78 4.12 -26.25
N LEU A 23 3.23 3.08 -26.87
CA LEU A 23 1.80 2.80 -26.81
C LEU A 23 1.32 2.51 -25.39
N PHE A 24 2.09 1.76 -24.59
CA PHE A 24 1.73 1.49 -23.20
C PHE A 24 1.78 2.74 -22.32
N LEU A 25 2.83 3.56 -22.46
CA LEU A 25 2.94 4.82 -21.72
C LEU A 25 1.82 5.81 -22.10
N ALA A 26 1.51 5.91 -23.39
CA ALA A 26 0.44 6.75 -23.89
C ALA A 26 -0.93 6.26 -23.41
N ALA A 27 -1.19 4.95 -23.46
CA ALA A 27 -2.42 4.35 -22.96
C ALA A 27 -2.57 4.57 -21.45
N PHE A 28 -1.54 4.30 -20.65
CA PHE A 28 -1.55 4.54 -19.20
C PHE A 28 -1.84 6.01 -18.86
N GLY A 29 -1.14 6.95 -19.50
CA GLY A 29 -1.38 8.38 -19.31
C GLY A 29 -2.78 8.80 -19.72
N SER A 30 -3.26 8.35 -20.89
CA SER A 30 -4.58 8.68 -21.42
C SER A 30 -5.70 8.11 -20.54
N THR A 31 -5.57 6.86 -20.09
CA THR A 31 -6.53 6.24 -19.17
C THR A 31 -6.53 6.94 -17.81
N SER A 32 -5.36 7.33 -17.29
CA SER A 32 -5.27 8.09 -16.04
C SER A 32 -5.99 9.45 -16.15
N LEU A 33 -5.75 10.18 -17.24
CA LEU A 33 -6.43 11.45 -17.53
C LEU A 33 -7.95 11.26 -17.68
N PHE A 34 -8.36 10.23 -18.43
CA PHE A 34 -9.78 9.94 -18.66
C PHE A 34 -10.52 9.63 -17.36
N ILE A 35 -9.95 8.75 -16.52
CA ILE A 35 -10.55 8.41 -15.22
C ILE A 35 -10.63 9.65 -14.33
N PHE A 36 -9.55 10.43 -14.26
CA PHE A 36 -9.50 11.61 -13.41
C PHE A 36 -10.52 12.68 -13.79
N PHE A 37 -10.61 13.03 -15.08
CA PHE A 37 -11.49 14.10 -15.54
C PHE A 37 -12.95 13.65 -15.71
N TRP A 38 -13.18 12.49 -16.35
CA TRP A 38 -14.52 11.99 -16.65
C TRP A 38 -15.05 11.01 -15.61
N GLY A 39 -14.28 10.00 -15.22
CA GLY A 39 -14.73 8.97 -14.28
C GLY A 39 -15.10 9.57 -12.92
N GLU A 40 -14.20 10.41 -12.42
CA GLU A 40 -14.31 11.07 -11.12
C GLU A 40 -14.99 12.44 -11.16
N SER A 41 -15.45 12.87 -12.34
CA SER A 41 -16.18 14.13 -12.56
C SER A 41 -15.53 15.33 -11.86
N PHE A 42 -14.22 15.51 -12.05
CA PHE A 42 -13.40 16.49 -11.33
C PHE A 42 -14.04 17.89 -11.29
N PHE A 43 -14.55 18.37 -12.43
CA PHE A 43 -15.17 19.70 -12.53
C PHE A 43 -16.49 19.83 -11.74
N SER A 44 -17.15 18.73 -11.41
CA SER A 44 -18.39 18.71 -10.63
C SER A 44 -18.14 18.77 -9.12
N ARG A 45 -16.93 18.40 -8.65
CA ARG A 45 -16.60 18.41 -7.21
C ARG A 45 -16.37 19.80 -6.64
N ASN A 46 -16.10 20.80 -7.49
CA ASN A 46 -15.83 22.19 -7.11
C ASN A 46 -14.74 22.33 -6.02
N ILE A 47 -13.80 21.38 -5.98
CA ILE A 47 -12.66 21.35 -5.07
C ILE A 47 -11.44 20.96 -5.91
N ALA A 48 -10.34 21.69 -5.75
CA ALA A 48 -9.06 21.33 -6.33
C ALA A 48 -8.43 20.19 -5.52
N ASP A 49 -8.62 18.95 -5.97
CA ASP A 49 -8.15 17.75 -5.30
C ASP A 49 -7.63 16.71 -6.29
N ILE A 50 -6.54 16.06 -5.94
CA ILE A 50 -5.87 15.02 -6.73
C ILE A 50 -5.91 13.64 -6.08
N ARG A 51 -6.44 13.50 -4.85
CA ARG A 51 -6.68 12.19 -4.21
C ARG A 51 -7.35 11.16 -5.14
N PRO A 52 -8.35 11.52 -5.98
CA PRO A 52 -9.04 10.57 -6.85
C PRO A 52 -8.13 9.96 -7.93
N LEU A 53 -7.04 10.63 -8.32
CA LEU A 53 -6.03 10.03 -9.20
C LEU A 53 -5.35 8.85 -8.49
N PHE A 54 -5.01 9.03 -7.22
CA PHE A 54 -4.32 8.02 -6.43
C PHE A 54 -5.24 6.86 -6.06
N GLU A 55 -6.53 7.08 -5.79
CA GLU A 55 -7.50 6.00 -5.52
C GLU A 55 -7.54 4.94 -6.63
N TRP A 56 -7.44 5.36 -7.90
CA TRP A 56 -7.42 4.46 -9.06
C TRP A 56 -6.02 3.94 -9.42
N MET A 57 -4.97 4.57 -8.90
CA MET A 57 -3.57 4.27 -9.24
C MET A 57 -3.20 2.80 -8.97
N PRO A 58 -3.57 2.14 -7.85
CA PRO A 58 -3.27 0.73 -7.62
C PRO A 58 -3.78 -0.19 -8.73
N ILE A 59 -4.99 0.06 -9.23
CA ILE A 59 -5.61 -0.75 -10.28
C ILE A 59 -4.91 -0.48 -11.63
N LEU A 60 -4.62 0.78 -11.94
CA LEU A 60 -3.89 1.13 -13.16
C LEU A 60 -2.48 0.55 -13.17
N LEU A 61 -1.78 0.62 -12.05
CA LEU A 61 -0.45 0.04 -11.87
C LEU A 61 -0.48 -1.48 -11.99
N LEU A 62 -1.50 -2.15 -11.47
CA LEU A 62 -1.66 -3.60 -11.59
C LEU A 62 -1.65 -4.04 -13.06
N PHE A 63 -2.42 -3.37 -13.93
CA PHE A 63 -2.44 -3.67 -15.36
C PHE A 63 -1.14 -3.25 -16.06
N LEU A 64 -0.63 -2.05 -15.76
CA LEU A 64 0.61 -1.55 -16.35
C LEU A 64 1.78 -2.51 -16.07
N THR A 65 2.02 -2.82 -14.80
CA THR A 65 3.16 -3.62 -14.35
C THR A 65 3.08 -5.07 -14.83
N SER A 66 1.89 -5.66 -14.82
CA SER A 66 1.68 -7.01 -15.37
C SER A 66 1.97 -7.05 -16.87
N THR A 67 1.59 -6.01 -17.61
CA THR A 67 1.81 -5.94 -19.05
C THR A 67 3.26 -5.64 -19.41
N LEU A 68 3.95 -4.80 -18.62
CA LEU A 68 5.38 -4.56 -18.78
C LEU A 68 6.18 -5.84 -18.54
N THR A 69 5.79 -6.64 -17.54
CA THR A 69 6.56 -7.82 -17.10
C THR A 69 6.27 -9.09 -17.86
N MET A 70 5.10 -9.21 -18.48
CA MET A 70 4.64 -10.47 -19.10
C MET A 70 5.66 -11.08 -20.06
N ARG A 71 6.35 -10.25 -20.86
CA ARG A 71 7.26 -10.72 -21.93
C ARG A 71 8.70 -11.00 -21.50
N LEU A 72 9.16 -10.47 -20.36
CA LEU A 72 10.60 -10.41 -20.08
C LEU A 72 11.28 -11.77 -19.98
N TRP A 73 10.60 -12.76 -19.38
CA TRP A 73 11.10 -14.12 -19.29
C TRP A 73 10.33 -15.08 -20.20
N SER A 74 9.02 -14.88 -20.35
CA SER A 74 8.20 -15.79 -21.15
C SER A 74 8.62 -15.79 -22.62
N GLU A 75 9.05 -14.65 -23.17
CA GLU A 75 9.53 -14.59 -24.54
C GLU A 75 10.91 -15.19 -24.70
N GLU A 76 11.80 -14.99 -23.73
CA GLU A 76 13.13 -15.63 -23.73
C GLU A 76 13.02 -17.15 -23.63
N ARG A 77 12.07 -17.65 -22.82
CA ARG A 77 11.74 -19.07 -22.73
C ARG A 77 11.16 -19.59 -24.05
N ARG A 78 10.17 -18.90 -24.62
CA ARG A 78 9.51 -19.28 -25.88
C ARG A 78 10.49 -19.32 -27.06
N THR A 79 11.48 -18.43 -27.08
CA THR A 79 12.48 -18.33 -28.15
C THR A 79 13.70 -19.21 -27.93
N GLY A 80 13.79 -19.93 -26.80
CA GLY A 80 14.95 -20.75 -26.44
C GLY A 80 16.19 -19.96 -26.02
N THR A 81 16.12 -18.63 -25.97
CA THR A 81 17.25 -17.77 -25.57
C THR A 81 17.53 -17.86 -24.07
N LEU A 82 16.56 -18.32 -23.26
CA LEU A 82 16.73 -18.59 -21.84
C LEU A 82 17.86 -19.59 -21.56
N GLU A 83 18.01 -20.63 -22.39
CA GLU A 83 19.08 -21.64 -22.23
C GLU A 83 20.46 -21.00 -22.34
N HIS A 84 20.61 -20.03 -23.26
CA HIS A 84 21.86 -19.29 -23.39
C HIS A 84 22.18 -18.51 -22.11
N ILE A 85 21.20 -17.82 -21.53
CA ILE A 85 21.37 -17.08 -20.25
C ILE A 85 21.74 -18.05 -19.11
N LEU A 86 21.09 -19.20 -19.04
CA LEU A 86 21.34 -20.19 -17.99
C LEU A 86 22.76 -20.77 -18.05
N THR A 87 23.36 -20.88 -19.25
CA THR A 87 24.74 -21.38 -19.42
C THR A 87 25.85 -20.36 -19.14
N GLN A 88 25.52 -19.06 -19.01
CA GLN A 88 26.54 -18.05 -18.74
C GLN A 88 27.15 -18.20 -17.34
N PRO A 89 28.46 -17.95 -17.17
CA PRO A 89 29.17 -18.07 -15.89
C PRO A 89 28.89 -16.87 -14.96
N LEU A 90 27.65 -16.39 -14.96
CA LEU A 90 27.17 -15.30 -14.12
C LEU A 90 26.03 -15.81 -13.22
N PRO A 91 25.96 -15.37 -11.96
CA PRO A 91 24.87 -15.75 -11.10
C PRO A 91 23.57 -15.06 -11.54
N LEU A 92 22.46 -15.80 -11.50
CA LEU A 92 21.19 -15.40 -12.13
C LEU A 92 20.56 -14.14 -11.55
N TRP A 93 20.90 -13.80 -10.31
CA TRP A 93 20.42 -12.58 -9.67
C TRP A 93 20.85 -11.30 -10.40
N TYR A 94 21.96 -11.30 -11.17
CA TYR A 94 22.33 -10.16 -12.01
C TYR A 94 21.32 -9.89 -13.12
N PHE A 95 20.81 -10.95 -13.77
CA PHE A 95 19.81 -10.83 -14.84
C PHE A 95 18.46 -10.42 -14.28
N VAL A 96 18.03 -11.04 -13.18
CA VAL A 96 16.78 -10.69 -12.49
C VAL A 96 16.81 -9.23 -12.02
N ALA A 97 17.90 -8.79 -11.38
CA ALA A 97 18.04 -7.40 -10.94
C ALA A 97 18.11 -6.42 -12.12
N GLY A 98 18.84 -6.76 -13.19
CA GLY A 98 18.93 -5.92 -14.39
C GLY A 98 17.58 -5.71 -15.07
N LYS A 99 16.81 -6.79 -15.26
CA LYS A 99 15.45 -6.75 -15.80
C LYS A 99 14.51 -5.95 -14.89
N PHE A 100 14.59 -6.14 -13.58
CA PHE A 100 13.81 -5.37 -12.62
C PHE A 100 14.10 -3.87 -12.68
N VAL A 101 15.38 -3.46 -12.68
CA VAL A 101 15.78 -2.05 -12.80
C VAL A 101 15.32 -1.46 -14.15
N GLY A 102 15.39 -2.24 -15.23
CA GLY A 102 14.87 -1.85 -16.54
C GLY A 102 13.37 -1.52 -16.49
N CYS A 103 12.54 -2.43 -15.95
CA CYS A 103 11.10 -2.18 -15.79
C CYS A 103 10.79 -1.04 -14.82
N LEU A 104 11.56 -0.92 -13.74
CA LEU A 104 11.40 0.13 -12.74
C LEU A 104 11.65 1.51 -13.34
N SER A 105 12.57 1.64 -14.30
CA SER A 105 12.77 2.88 -15.05
C SER A 105 11.56 3.25 -15.91
N LEU A 106 10.91 2.28 -16.57
CA LEU A 106 9.69 2.52 -17.35
C LEU A 106 8.51 2.90 -16.44
N LEU A 107 8.40 2.27 -15.27
CA LEU A 107 7.43 2.67 -14.25
C LEU A 107 7.66 4.11 -13.81
N ALA A 108 8.90 4.51 -13.54
CA ALA A 108 9.23 5.88 -13.18
C ALA A 108 8.83 6.87 -14.28
N ILE A 109 9.10 6.54 -15.55
CA ILE A 109 8.67 7.35 -16.70
C ILE A 109 7.14 7.43 -16.78
N ALA A 110 6.43 6.31 -16.55
CA ALA A 110 4.97 6.28 -16.55
C ALA A 110 4.37 7.20 -15.48
N LEU A 111 4.95 7.21 -14.26
CA LEU A 111 4.55 8.12 -13.20
C LEU A 111 4.90 9.58 -13.53
N ILE A 112 6.06 9.84 -14.13
CA ILE A 112 6.44 11.20 -14.57
C ILE A 112 5.44 11.75 -15.59
N ILE A 113 4.93 10.91 -16.51
CA ILE A 113 3.91 11.32 -17.49
C ILE A 113 2.61 11.79 -16.82
N THR A 114 2.34 11.39 -15.57
CA THR A 114 1.17 11.84 -14.82
C THR A 114 1.39 13.14 -14.03
N LEU A 115 2.65 13.58 -13.83
CA LEU A 115 2.99 14.82 -13.11
C LEU A 115 2.42 16.13 -13.70
N PRO A 116 2.12 16.26 -15.01
CA PRO A 116 1.41 17.43 -15.53
C PRO A 116 0.03 17.65 -14.88
N LEU A 117 -0.65 16.58 -14.41
CA LEU A 117 -1.94 16.69 -13.72
C LEU A 117 -1.89 17.55 -12.45
N PRO A 118 -1.09 17.22 -11.41
CA PRO A 118 -1.00 18.06 -10.21
C PRO A 118 -0.53 19.47 -10.54
N LEU A 119 0.36 19.65 -11.52
CA LEU A 119 0.84 20.96 -11.93
C LEU A 119 -0.27 21.84 -12.51
N THR A 120 -1.16 21.28 -13.33
CA THR A 120 -2.31 22.01 -13.89
C THR A 120 -3.36 22.34 -12.84
N ILE A 121 -3.61 21.43 -11.89
CA ILE A 121 -4.59 21.65 -10.83
C ILE A 121 -4.07 22.66 -9.80
N ALA A 122 -2.76 22.70 -9.54
CA ALA A 122 -2.13 23.71 -8.67
C ALA A 122 -2.34 25.15 -9.17
N GLN A 123 -2.62 25.33 -10.47
CA GLN A 123 -2.97 26.65 -11.03
C GLN A 123 -4.45 27.00 -10.82
N LEU A 124 -5.32 26.00 -10.60
CA LEU A 124 -6.76 26.17 -10.41
C LEU A 124 -7.16 26.35 -8.94
N GLY A 125 -6.33 25.89 -8.00
CA GLY A 125 -6.60 26.02 -6.57
C GLY A 125 -5.38 25.70 -5.70
N GLN A 126 -5.54 25.86 -4.39
CA GLN A 126 -4.50 25.51 -3.42
C GLN A 126 -4.43 23.99 -3.25
N LEU A 127 -3.28 23.42 -3.59
CA LEU A 127 -3.00 22.00 -3.40
C LEU A 127 -1.97 21.81 -2.30
N ASP A 128 -2.23 20.84 -1.43
CA ASP A 128 -1.24 20.34 -0.48
C ASP A 128 -0.25 19.42 -1.22
N TRP A 129 1.01 19.86 -1.31
CA TRP A 129 2.08 19.11 -1.98
C TRP A 129 2.55 17.89 -1.21
N GLY A 130 2.27 17.81 0.10
CA GLY A 130 2.65 16.70 0.96
C GLY A 130 2.04 15.37 0.52
N PRO A 131 0.71 15.22 0.56
CA PRO A 131 -0.02 14.04 0.09
C PRO A 131 0.29 13.70 -1.37
N ILE A 132 0.56 14.69 -2.22
CA ILE A 132 0.93 14.47 -3.62
C ILE A 132 2.28 13.74 -3.71
N GLY A 133 3.31 14.26 -3.04
CA GLY A 133 4.63 13.62 -3.00
C GLY A 133 4.56 12.22 -2.38
N ALA A 134 3.83 12.08 -1.27
CA ALA A 134 3.61 10.80 -0.62
C ALA A 134 2.88 9.80 -1.54
N GLY A 135 1.85 10.23 -2.26
CA GLY A 135 1.10 9.41 -3.21
C GLY A 135 1.95 8.91 -4.38
N TYR A 136 2.82 9.76 -4.95
CA TYR A 136 3.77 9.32 -5.99
C TYR A 136 4.82 8.34 -5.47
N LEU A 137 5.31 8.57 -4.25
CA LEU A 137 6.23 7.65 -3.59
C LEU A 137 5.56 6.29 -3.33
N ALA A 138 4.33 6.28 -2.83
CA ALA A 138 3.53 5.07 -2.66
C ALA A 138 3.31 4.35 -4.00
N ALA A 139 2.96 5.09 -5.05
CA ALA A 139 2.72 4.53 -6.39
C ALA A 139 3.98 3.88 -6.96
N PHE A 140 5.14 4.50 -6.72
CA PHE A 140 6.42 3.94 -7.14
C PHE A 140 6.75 2.62 -6.40
N PHE A 141 6.63 2.57 -5.07
CA PHE A 141 6.89 1.36 -4.30
C PHE A 141 5.87 0.25 -4.56
N LEU A 142 4.58 0.60 -4.68
CA LEU A 142 3.53 -0.33 -5.03
C LEU A 142 3.75 -0.91 -6.44
N GLY A 143 4.05 -0.06 -7.41
CA GLY A 143 4.36 -0.49 -8.77
C GLY A 143 5.62 -1.37 -8.82
N ALA A 144 6.66 -1.04 -8.05
CA ALA A 144 7.85 -1.88 -7.93
C ALA A 144 7.54 -3.26 -7.31
N ALA A 145 6.67 -3.32 -6.31
CA ALA A 145 6.18 -4.58 -5.75
C ALA A 145 5.45 -5.42 -6.81
N TYR A 146 4.52 -4.83 -7.57
CA TYR A 146 3.82 -5.55 -8.64
C TYR A 146 4.74 -5.96 -9.81
N LEU A 147 5.75 -5.16 -10.14
CA LEU A 147 6.79 -5.55 -11.11
C LEU A 147 7.55 -6.80 -10.65
N SER A 148 7.90 -6.90 -9.36
CA SER A 148 8.60 -8.07 -8.83
C SER A 148 7.74 -9.34 -8.93
N ILE A 149 6.45 -9.23 -8.63
CA ILE A 149 5.46 -10.31 -8.78
C ILE A 149 5.36 -10.73 -10.24
N GLY A 150 5.16 -9.77 -11.14
CA GLY A 150 5.02 -10.03 -12.57
C GLY A 150 6.26 -10.68 -13.19
N LEU A 151 7.47 -10.25 -12.80
CA LEU A 151 8.71 -10.89 -13.24
C LEU A 151 8.79 -12.35 -12.79
N PHE A 152 8.43 -12.64 -11.52
CA PHE A 152 8.41 -14.01 -11.01
C PHE A 152 7.42 -14.90 -11.75
N VAL A 153 6.23 -14.38 -12.04
CA VAL A 153 5.20 -15.11 -12.81
C VAL A 153 5.67 -15.35 -14.24
N SER A 154 6.26 -14.34 -14.90
CA SER A 154 6.81 -14.47 -16.26
C SER A 154 7.90 -15.54 -16.35
N ALA A 155 8.72 -15.71 -15.30
CA ALA A 155 9.75 -16.76 -15.26
C ALA A 155 9.18 -18.18 -15.29
N LYS A 156 7.92 -18.38 -14.89
CA LYS A 156 7.24 -19.69 -14.82
C LYS A 156 6.39 -20.03 -16.05
N SER A 157 6.20 -19.08 -16.96
CA SER A 157 5.34 -19.26 -18.12
C SER A 157 6.12 -19.08 -19.42
N ASP A 158 5.79 -19.85 -20.43
CA ASP A 158 6.26 -19.73 -21.81
C ASP A 158 5.31 -18.87 -22.69
N ASN A 159 4.15 -18.50 -22.16
CA ASN A 159 3.13 -17.73 -22.86
C ASN A 159 2.90 -16.36 -22.20
N GLN A 160 3.07 -15.29 -22.98
CA GLN A 160 2.90 -13.90 -22.53
C GLN A 160 1.50 -13.64 -21.96
N ILE A 161 0.44 -14.18 -22.57
CA ILE A 161 -0.95 -13.96 -22.13
C ILE A 161 -1.20 -14.64 -20.80
N VAL A 162 -0.70 -15.87 -20.62
CA VAL A 162 -0.83 -16.60 -19.35
C VAL A 162 -0.06 -15.89 -18.24
N SER A 163 1.16 -15.42 -18.55
CA SER A 163 1.94 -14.61 -17.63
C SER A 163 1.20 -13.35 -17.20
N LEU A 164 0.56 -12.64 -18.14
CA LEU A 164 -0.23 -11.44 -17.86
C LEU A 164 -1.37 -11.74 -16.89
N ILE A 165 -2.23 -12.71 -17.23
CA ILE A 165 -3.42 -13.06 -16.44
C ILE A 165 -3.01 -13.49 -15.03
N CYS A 166 -1.98 -14.32 -14.90
CA CYS A 166 -1.49 -14.77 -13.60
C CYS A 166 -0.89 -13.62 -12.77
N ALA A 167 -0.16 -12.69 -13.39
CA ALA A 167 0.42 -11.54 -12.70
C ALA A 167 -0.66 -10.55 -12.22
N VAL A 168 -1.66 -10.27 -13.07
CA VAL A 168 -2.84 -9.46 -12.75
C VAL A 168 -3.60 -10.09 -11.59
N THR A 169 -3.87 -11.39 -11.67
CA THR A 169 -4.61 -12.12 -10.63
C THR A 169 -3.86 -12.09 -9.30
N LEU A 170 -2.57 -12.43 -9.31
CA LEU A 170 -1.78 -12.49 -8.08
C LEU A 170 -1.62 -11.11 -7.43
N SER A 171 -1.30 -10.08 -8.21
CA SER A 171 -1.21 -8.70 -7.73
C SER A 171 -2.58 -8.17 -7.26
N GLY A 172 -3.66 -8.57 -7.94
CA GLY A 172 -5.04 -8.25 -7.58
C GLY A 172 -5.47 -8.86 -6.27
N LEU A 173 -5.03 -10.09 -5.96
CA LEU A 173 -5.27 -10.69 -4.65
C LEU A 173 -4.62 -9.88 -3.53
N PHE A 174 -3.36 -9.47 -3.69
CA PHE A 174 -2.68 -8.59 -2.72
C PHE A 174 -3.40 -7.26 -2.51
N TYR A 175 -3.95 -6.69 -3.59
CA TYR A 175 -4.75 -5.47 -3.52
C TYR A 175 -6.08 -5.69 -2.77
N LEU A 176 -6.82 -6.74 -3.14
CA LEU A 176 -8.18 -6.99 -2.65
C LEU A 176 -8.21 -7.44 -1.18
N ILE A 177 -7.22 -8.21 -0.71
CA ILE A 177 -7.23 -8.79 0.64
C ILE A 177 -7.50 -7.75 1.74
N GLY A 178 -6.94 -6.54 1.64
CA GLY A 178 -7.13 -5.49 2.66
C GLY A 178 -8.28 -4.52 2.40
N THR A 179 -9.11 -4.76 1.38
CA THR A 179 -10.25 -3.89 1.08
C THR A 179 -11.39 -4.11 2.08
N PRO A 180 -12.15 -3.06 2.44
CA PRO A 180 -13.35 -3.18 3.30
C PRO A 180 -14.30 -4.28 2.81
N THR A 181 -14.47 -4.39 1.49
CA THR A 181 -15.33 -5.40 0.86
C THR A 181 -14.94 -6.84 1.18
N ILE A 182 -13.67 -7.12 1.48
CA ILE A 182 -13.25 -8.45 1.92
C ILE A 182 -13.22 -8.49 3.44
N THR A 183 -12.63 -7.48 4.09
CA THR A 183 -12.47 -7.49 5.54
C THR A 183 -13.81 -7.53 6.27
N ASP A 184 -14.86 -6.89 5.77
CA ASP A 184 -16.17 -6.82 6.42
C ASP A 184 -16.95 -8.15 6.36
N PHE A 185 -16.60 -9.04 5.41
CA PHE A 185 -17.13 -10.42 5.40
C PHE A 185 -16.50 -11.28 6.49
N PHE A 186 -15.33 -10.90 7.00
CA PHE A 186 -14.64 -11.59 8.08
C PHE A 186 -14.81 -10.78 9.38
N GLY A 187 -15.03 -11.41 10.53
CA GLY A 187 -15.19 -10.66 11.79
C GLY A 187 -13.98 -9.77 12.12
N ASN A 188 -14.15 -8.81 13.02
CA ASN A 188 -13.18 -7.74 13.32
C ASN A 188 -11.74 -8.22 13.52
N GLN A 189 -11.52 -9.36 14.19
CA GLN A 189 -10.16 -9.89 14.41
C GLN A 189 -9.50 -10.33 13.10
N THR A 190 -10.15 -11.18 12.32
CA THR A 190 -9.61 -11.68 11.03
C THR A 190 -9.51 -10.57 9.98
N GLY A 191 -10.45 -9.61 10.02
CA GLY A 191 -10.42 -8.42 9.17
C GLY A 191 -9.16 -7.57 9.37
N GLU A 192 -8.71 -7.38 10.61
CA GLU A 192 -7.46 -6.66 10.90
C GLU A 192 -6.22 -7.38 10.34
N TRP A 193 -6.15 -8.71 10.46
CA TRP A 193 -5.06 -9.48 9.85
C TRP A 193 -5.01 -9.34 8.34
N PHE A 194 -6.17 -9.34 7.67
CA PHE A 194 -6.24 -9.11 6.23
C PHE A 194 -5.90 -7.66 5.85
N ARG A 195 -6.30 -6.67 6.65
CA ARG A 195 -5.93 -5.28 6.44
C ARG A 195 -4.41 -5.06 6.52
N LEU A 196 -3.70 -5.82 7.37
CA LEU A 196 -2.23 -5.78 7.46
C LEU A 196 -1.53 -6.36 6.22
N LEU A 197 -2.15 -7.30 5.51
CA LEU A 197 -1.63 -7.93 4.28
C LEU A 197 -2.04 -7.18 3.00
N GLY A 198 -3.08 -6.35 3.05
CA GLY A 198 -3.51 -5.58 1.89
C GLY A 198 -2.45 -4.58 1.42
N THR A 199 -2.13 -4.60 0.13
CA THR A 199 -1.30 -3.52 -0.46
C THR A 199 -2.10 -2.23 -0.63
N GLY A 200 -3.43 -2.31 -0.78
CA GLY A 200 -4.32 -1.16 -0.98
C GLY A 200 -4.58 -0.34 0.30
N SER A 201 -4.76 -0.98 1.45
CA SER A 201 -4.97 -0.30 2.75
C SER A 201 -3.78 0.57 3.16
N ARG A 202 -2.56 0.06 2.94
CA ARG A 202 -1.31 0.80 3.17
C ARG A 202 -1.14 1.94 2.18
N PHE A 203 -1.51 1.70 0.92
CA PHE A 203 -1.45 2.73 -0.12
C PHE A 203 -2.34 3.93 0.24
N ASP A 204 -3.58 3.68 0.67
CA ASP A 204 -4.54 4.69 1.10
C ASP A 204 -4.04 5.51 2.31
N SER A 205 -3.28 4.90 3.21
CA SER A 205 -2.68 5.60 4.34
C SER A 205 -1.58 6.57 3.89
N ILE A 206 -0.73 6.14 2.97
CA ILE A 206 0.34 6.99 2.43
C ILE A 206 -0.22 8.14 1.58
N THR A 207 -1.26 7.91 0.78
CA THR A 207 -1.86 8.95 -0.07
C THR A 207 -2.57 10.05 0.71
N ARG A 208 -2.91 9.82 1.99
CA ARG A 208 -3.37 10.88 2.90
C ARG A 208 -2.26 11.79 3.38
N GLY A 209 -0.99 11.47 3.10
CA GLY A 209 0.18 12.23 3.54
C GLY A 209 0.86 11.69 4.79
N VAL A 210 0.42 10.55 5.32
CA VAL A 210 1.03 9.88 6.49
C VAL A 210 1.94 8.76 6.00
N ILE A 211 3.25 8.98 6.06
CA ILE A 211 4.26 8.01 5.61
C ILE A 211 4.77 7.21 6.81
N ASP A 212 4.33 5.96 6.91
CA ASP A 212 4.85 5.00 7.90
C ASP A 212 6.03 4.19 7.33
N ILE A 213 7.08 4.00 8.13
CA ILE A 213 8.21 3.13 7.73
C ILE A 213 7.75 1.67 7.52
N ARG A 214 6.70 1.27 8.22
CA ARG A 214 6.10 -0.08 8.13
C ARG A 214 5.56 -0.36 6.74
N ASP A 215 4.93 0.63 6.11
CA ASP A 215 4.35 0.47 4.79
C ASP A 215 5.42 0.39 3.71
N LEU A 216 6.46 1.23 3.81
CA LEU A 216 7.60 1.17 2.91
C LEU A 216 8.36 -0.14 3.03
N TYR A 217 8.59 -0.60 4.27
CA TYR A 217 9.21 -1.89 4.51
C TYR A 217 8.37 -3.04 3.95
N TYR A 218 7.04 -2.97 4.07
CA TYR A 218 6.13 -3.96 3.50
C TYR A 218 6.30 -4.07 1.98
N TYR A 219 6.29 -2.96 1.24
CA TYR A 219 6.52 -3.02 -0.21
C TYR A 219 7.90 -3.54 -0.57
N LEU A 220 8.95 -3.09 0.14
CA LEU A 220 10.30 -3.63 -0.03
C LEU A 220 10.35 -5.14 0.23
N SER A 221 9.62 -5.62 1.23
CA SER A 221 9.56 -7.04 1.56
C SER A 221 8.97 -7.87 0.42
N ILE A 222 7.88 -7.40 -0.21
CA ILE A 222 7.29 -8.03 -1.40
C ILE A 222 8.32 -8.07 -2.53
N ILE A 223 8.99 -6.94 -2.80
CA ILE A 223 10.04 -6.87 -3.83
C ILE A 223 11.12 -7.92 -3.60
N PHE A 224 11.69 -8.00 -2.41
CA PHE A 224 12.74 -8.96 -2.10
C PHE A 224 12.25 -10.41 -2.16
N ILE A 225 11.06 -10.70 -1.65
CA ILE A 225 10.45 -12.04 -1.68
C ILE A 225 10.31 -12.52 -3.13
N PHE A 226 9.66 -11.74 -3.99
CA PHE A 226 9.36 -12.17 -5.34
C PHE A 226 10.59 -12.16 -6.26
N LEU A 227 11.55 -11.25 -6.08
CA LEU A 227 12.83 -11.32 -6.79
C LEU A 227 13.65 -12.55 -6.37
N SER A 228 13.65 -12.90 -5.07
CA SER A 228 14.33 -14.10 -4.58
C SER A 228 13.68 -15.37 -5.12
N LEU A 229 12.34 -15.41 -5.17
CA LEU A 229 11.59 -16.52 -5.77
C LEU A 229 11.82 -16.63 -7.28
N ASN A 230 12.03 -15.50 -7.97
CA ASN A 230 12.40 -15.48 -9.39
C ASN A 230 13.77 -16.13 -9.60
N VAL A 231 14.79 -15.67 -8.86
CA VAL A 231 16.14 -16.26 -8.90
C VAL A 231 16.08 -17.75 -8.59
N PHE A 232 15.33 -18.16 -7.57
CA PHE A 232 15.15 -19.56 -7.22
C PHE A 232 14.54 -20.39 -8.35
N THR A 233 13.53 -19.84 -9.03
CA THR A 233 12.84 -20.53 -10.12
C THR A 233 13.79 -20.79 -11.27
N LEU A 234 14.62 -19.80 -11.64
CA LEU A 234 15.61 -19.93 -12.70
C LEU A 234 16.78 -20.84 -12.29
N GLU A 235 17.26 -20.74 -11.06
CA GLU A 235 18.36 -21.58 -10.57
C GLU A 235 17.95 -23.06 -10.51
N LYS A 236 16.68 -23.34 -10.16
CA LYS A 236 16.12 -24.69 -10.20
C LYS A 236 16.20 -25.33 -11.59
N GLU A 237 16.16 -24.55 -12.66
CA GLU A 237 16.28 -25.07 -14.03
C GLU A 237 17.71 -25.48 -14.40
N ARG A 238 18.71 -24.98 -13.67
CA ARG A 238 20.11 -25.42 -13.81
C ARG A 238 20.37 -26.76 -13.13
N TRP A 239 19.48 -27.20 -12.24
CA TRP A 239 19.71 -28.40 -11.44
C TRP A 239 19.52 -29.66 -12.27
N SER A 240 20.53 -30.53 -12.26
CA SER A 240 20.40 -31.86 -12.87
C SER A 240 19.42 -32.73 -12.05
N ASN A 241 18.46 -33.35 -12.73
CA ASN A 241 17.38 -34.15 -12.13
C ASN A 241 17.87 -35.36 -11.31
N ASN A 242 19.14 -35.78 -11.44
CA ASN A 242 19.60 -37.06 -10.89
C ASN A 242 20.44 -36.98 -9.61
N ILE A 243 20.82 -35.78 -9.12
CA ILE A 243 21.62 -35.65 -7.90
C ILE A 243 21.10 -34.45 -7.07
N LEU A 244 20.45 -34.73 -5.94
CA LEU A 244 20.18 -33.72 -4.91
C LEU A 244 21.50 -33.40 -4.19
N THR A 245 22.38 -32.67 -4.86
CA THR A 245 23.65 -32.19 -4.31
C THR A 245 23.38 -31.37 -3.05
N GLN A 246 24.24 -31.47 -2.03
CA GLN A 246 24.09 -30.67 -0.79
C GLN A 246 23.93 -29.17 -1.07
N HIS A 247 24.51 -28.69 -2.17
CA HIS A 247 24.37 -27.33 -2.67
C HIS A 247 22.91 -26.93 -2.98
N HIS A 248 22.10 -27.80 -3.61
CA HIS A 248 20.69 -27.51 -3.90
C HIS A 248 19.86 -27.37 -2.62
N LYS A 249 20.12 -28.24 -1.63
CA LYS A 249 19.46 -28.18 -0.32
C LYS A 249 19.87 -26.91 0.44
N ALA A 250 21.15 -26.54 0.41
CA ALA A 250 21.66 -25.31 1.03
C ALA A 250 21.01 -24.07 0.42
N TRP A 251 20.97 -23.95 -0.91
CA TRP A 251 20.32 -22.83 -1.61
C TRP A 251 18.84 -22.70 -1.27
N ARG A 252 18.10 -23.81 -1.30
CA ARG A 252 16.69 -23.82 -0.90
C ARG A 252 16.51 -23.34 0.54
N ASN A 253 17.34 -23.82 1.47
CA ASN A 253 17.25 -23.44 2.88
C ASN A 253 17.60 -21.96 3.09
N ILE A 254 18.60 -21.42 2.38
CA ILE A 254 18.97 -20.00 2.43
C ILE A 254 17.79 -19.12 2.01
N ILE A 255 17.13 -19.47 0.90
CA ILE A 255 15.98 -18.70 0.41
C ILE A 255 14.81 -18.81 1.39
N ILE A 256 14.50 -20.00 1.91
CA ILE A 256 13.46 -20.17 2.93
C ILE A 256 13.76 -19.33 4.17
N LEU A 257 15.00 -19.35 4.67
CA LEU A 257 15.40 -18.55 5.82
C LEU A 257 15.29 -17.05 5.54
N ALA A 258 15.67 -16.59 4.35
CA ALA A 258 15.52 -15.20 3.94
C ALA A 258 14.03 -14.79 3.91
N LEU A 259 13.17 -15.62 3.33
CA LEU A 259 11.71 -15.38 3.29
C LEU A 259 11.12 -15.33 4.70
N VAL A 260 11.45 -16.29 5.55
CA VAL A 260 10.97 -16.34 6.95
C VAL A 260 11.46 -15.13 7.73
N ASN A 261 12.71 -14.71 7.55
CA ASN A 261 13.25 -13.53 8.21
C ASN A 261 12.54 -12.25 7.78
N ILE A 262 12.30 -12.08 6.47
CA ILE A 262 11.58 -10.93 5.93
C ILE A 262 10.13 -10.88 6.44
N ILE A 263 9.45 -12.02 6.49
CA ILE A 263 8.09 -12.13 7.03
C ILE A 263 8.07 -11.84 8.54
N GLY A 264 9.00 -12.43 9.30
CA GLY A 264 9.13 -12.20 10.74
C GLY A 264 9.44 -10.73 11.07
N ALA A 265 10.29 -10.09 10.27
CA ALA A 265 10.60 -8.67 10.41
C ALA A 265 9.38 -7.78 10.17
N ASN A 266 8.50 -8.10 9.21
CA ASN A 266 7.23 -7.39 9.03
C ASN A 266 6.35 -7.47 10.28
N PHE A 267 6.24 -8.66 10.90
CA PHE A 267 5.48 -8.82 12.14
C PHE A 267 6.07 -8.03 13.31
N TRP A 268 7.39 -8.02 13.43
CA TRP A 268 8.09 -7.25 14.46
C TRP A 268 7.95 -5.74 14.26
N LEU A 269 8.16 -5.25 13.04
CA LEU A 269 8.00 -3.83 12.69
C LEU A 269 6.57 -3.32 12.90
N ASN A 270 5.56 -4.20 12.82
CA ASN A 270 4.19 -3.80 13.09
C ASN A 270 3.97 -3.34 14.54
N GLN A 271 4.82 -3.80 15.48
CA GLN A 271 4.78 -3.38 16.89
C GLN A 271 5.37 -1.98 17.11
N ILE A 272 6.10 -1.44 16.12
CA ILE A 272 6.75 -0.14 16.20
C ILE A 272 5.80 0.92 15.62
N SER A 273 5.07 1.62 16.50
CA SER A 273 4.09 2.66 16.10
C SER A 273 4.68 4.08 16.03
N TYR A 274 5.93 4.30 16.46
CA TYR A 274 6.48 5.66 16.64
C TYR A 274 7.11 6.27 15.39
N MET A 275 7.33 5.50 14.32
CA MET A 275 8.16 5.95 13.19
C MET A 275 7.29 6.29 11.97
N ARG A 276 6.57 7.40 12.09
CA ARG A 276 5.71 7.99 11.08
C ARG A 276 6.09 9.43 10.76
N ILE A 277 5.82 9.84 9.52
CA ILE A 277 6.06 11.21 9.04
C ILE A 277 4.75 11.75 8.44
N ASP A 278 4.20 12.80 9.04
CA ASP A 278 3.12 13.58 8.45
C ASP A 278 3.71 14.63 7.50
N THR A 279 3.36 14.51 6.22
CA THR A 279 3.80 15.39 5.14
C THR A 279 2.78 16.48 4.81
N THR A 280 1.59 16.44 5.40
CA THR A 280 0.51 17.39 5.10
C THR A 280 0.87 18.84 5.45
N GLU A 281 0.31 19.76 4.66
CA GLU A 281 0.39 21.18 4.93
C GLU A 281 -0.37 21.49 6.24
N GLY A 282 0.36 22.04 7.22
CA GLY A 282 -0.18 22.29 8.55
C GLY A 282 -0.12 21.10 9.51
N LYS A 283 0.46 19.96 9.11
CA LYS A 283 0.62 18.78 9.97
C LYS A 283 -0.71 18.28 10.56
N GLN A 284 -1.68 18.03 9.69
CA GLN A 284 -3.07 17.71 10.05
C GLN A 284 -3.21 16.44 10.88
N TYR A 285 -2.27 15.51 10.74
CA TYR A 285 -2.24 14.23 11.46
C TYR A 285 -1.20 14.23 12.59
N SER A 286 -0.52 15.36 12.84
CA SER A 286 0.42 15.49 13.93
C SER A 286 0.01 16.49 15.01
N ILE A 287 0.36 16.19 16.26
CA ILE A 287 0.09 17.08 17.39
C ILE A 287 1.05 18.27 17.40
N SER A 288 0.53 19.40 17.85
CA SER A 288 1.28 20.66 17.88
C SER A 288 2.40 20.62 18.92
N ILE A 289 3.47 21.39 18.68
CA ILE A 289 4.56 21.54 19.67
C ILE A 289 4.04 22.03 21.04
N PRO A 290 3.11 23.01 21.10
CA PRO A 290 2.46 23.37 22.38
C PRO A 290 1.75 22.18 23.04
N THR A 291 1.02 21.37 22.27
CA THR A 291 0.37 20.15 22.80
C THR A 291 1.40 19.25 23.44
N ILE A 292 2.50 18.93 22.74
CA ILE A 292 3.59 18.09 23.29
C ILE A 292 4.11 18.65 24.62
N LYS A 293 4.33 19.97 24.72
CA LYS A 293 4.78 20.61 25.97
C LYS A 293 3.77 20.47 27.10
N TYR A 294 2.48 20.54 26.82
CA TYR A 294 1.45 20.29 27.83
C TYR A 294 1.43 18.82 28.25
N LEU A 295 1.60 17.89 27.32
CA LEU A 295 1.66 16.46 27.63
C LEU A 295 2.87 16.11 28.50
N ASP A 296 4.02 16.75 28.29
CA ASP A 296 5.20 16.58 29.13
C ASP A 296 4.98 17.04 30.59
N GLN A 297 4.07 18.00 30.78
CA GLN A 297 3.73 18.57 32.09
C GLN A 297 2.65 17.79 32.85
N ILE A 298 2.05 16.77 32.24
CA ILE A 298 1.02 15.97 32.89
C ILE A 298 1.64 15.18 34.07
N GLU A 299 1.10 15.38 35.27
CA GLU A 299 1.54 14.68 36.49
C GLU A 299 0.83 13.33 36.70
N GLU A 300 -0.47 13.29 36.39
CA GLU A 300 -1.35 12.13 36.59
C GLU A 300 -1.67 11.39 35.28
N PRO A 301 -2.04 10.10 35.30
CA PRO A 301 -2.41 9.39 34.08
C PRO A 301 -3.64 10.02 33.41
N LEU A 302 -3.64 10.06 32.08
CA LEU A 302 -4.72 10.59 31.24
C LEU A 302 -5.20 9.48 30.30
N LEU A 303 -6.39 8.95 30.54
CA LEU A 303 -7.08 8.07 29.60
C LEU A 303 -7.97 8.88 28.63
N ILE A 304 -7.74 8.64 27.33
CA ILE A 304 -8.55 9.15 26.23
C ILE A 304 -9.33 7.99 25.64
N ARG A 305 -10.65 8.01 25.76
CA ARG A 305 -11.53 6.94 25.28
C ARG A 305 -12.39 7.43 24.11
N GLY A 306 -12.22 6.85 22.94
CA GLY A 306 -12.99 7.17 21.73
C GLY A 306 -14.16 6.21 21.55
N TYR A 307 -15.38 6.74 21.54
CA TYR A 307 -16.61 6.00 21.27
C TYR A 307 -17.04 6.19 19.81
N PHE A 308 -16.77 5.17 18.99
CA PHE A 308 -17.02 5.20 17.55
C PHE A 308 -17.85 3.98 17.11
N SER A 309 -19.03 4.22 16.55
CA SER A 309 -19.86 3.16 15.98
C SER A 309 -19.30 2.63 14.66
N GLY A 310 -19.29 1.31 14.48
CA GLY A 310 -18.85 0.66 13.24
C GLY A 310 -19.72 1.02 12.03
N LYS A 311 -21.01 1.28 12.23
CA LYS A 311 -21.91 1.89 11.23
C LYS A 311 -22.24 3.32 11.63
N THR A 312 -21.73 4.29 10.87
CA THR A 312 -21.92 5.73 11.10
C THR A 312 -22.35 6.44 9.82
N HIS A 313 -22.60 7.74 9.89
CA HIS A 313 -22.92 8.56 8.73
C HIS A 313 -21.75 8.58 7.72
N PRO A 314 -22.00 8.51 6.39
CA PRO A 314 -20.95 8.48 5.37
C PRO A 314 -19.94 9.63 5.44
N MET A 315 -20.35 10.81 5.90
CA MET A 315 -19.45 11.96 6.10
C MET A 315 -18.56 11.83 7.36
N LEU A 316 -18.96 11.02 8.34
CA LEU A 316 -18.19 10.81 9.58
C LEU A 316 -17.24 9.62 9.47
N SER A 317 -17.60 8.59 8.69
CA SER A 317 -16.80 7.38 8.52
C SER A 317 -15.33 7.66 8.15
N PRO A 318 -15.02 8.58 7.21
CA PRO A 318 -13.63 8.94 6.88
C PRO A 318 -12.88 9.68 7.98
N LEU A 319 -13.59 10.33 8.92
CA LEU A 319 -12.97 11.07 10.03
C LEU A 319 -12.56 10.17 11.19
N VAL A 320 -13.22 9.02 11.37
CA VAL A 320 -12.90 8.09 12.47
C VAL A 320 -11.43 7.65 12.44
N PRO A 321 -10.85 7.18 11.31
CA PRO A 321 -9.43 6.84 11.25
C PRO A 321 -8.54 8.04 11.58
N GLN A 322 -8.86 9.24 11.07
CA GLN A 322 -8.05 10.45 11.30
C GLN A 322 -8.00 10.81 12.79
N ILE A 323 -9.14 10.76 13.47
CA ILE A 323 -9.22 11.02 14.91
C ILE A 323 -8.49 9.93 15.69
N LYS A 324 -8.62 8.66 15.29
CA LYS A 324 -7.88 7.55 15.92
C LYS A 324 -6.38 7.76 15.79
N ASP A 325 -5.90 8.12 14.60
CA ASP A 325 -4.49 8.39 14.32
C ASP A 325 -3.96 9.56 15.15
N LEU A 326 -4.75 10.65 15.25
CA LEU A 326 -4.46 11.82 16.06
C LEU A 326 -4.41 11.47 17.54
N ILE A 327 -5.41 10.77 18.09
CA ILE A 327 -5.42 10.36 19.50
C ILE A 327 -4.21 9.46 19.77
N HIS A 328 -3.85 8.57 18.86
CA HIS A 328 -2.64 7.74 19.01
C HIS A 328 -1.35 8.58 19.07
N GLU A 329 -1.29 9.77 18.45
CA GLU A 329 -0.18 10.73 18.67
C GLU A 329 -0.06 11.12 20.15
N TYR A 330 -1.18 11.34 20.84
CA TYR A 330 -1.18 11.75 22.24
C TYR A 330 -0.59 10.65 23.12
N GLU A 331 -0.91 9.38 22.89
CA GLU A 331 -0.29 8.26 23.63
C GLU A 331 1.20 8.15 23.39
N VAL A 332 1.63 8.29 22.13
CA VAL A 332 3.06 8.28 21.78
C VAL A 332 3.80 9.42 22.47
N ALA A 333 3.26 10.64 22.46
CA ALA A 333 3.88 11.79 23.12
C ALA A 333 3.77 11.75 24.65
N GLY A 334 2.74 11.10 25.19
CA GLY A 334 2.50 10.98 26.63
C GLY A 334 3.47 10.07 27.38
N ASN A 335 4.42 9.40 26.70
CA ASN A 335 5.46 8.55 27.29
C ASN A 335 4.93 7.58 28.37
N GLY A 336 3.79 6.95 28.09
CA GLY A 336 3.15 5.96 28.99
C GLY A 336 2.24 6.54 30.09
N LYS A 337 2.15 7.87 30.23
CA LYS A 337 1.15 8.52 31.10
C LYS A 337 -0.23 8.61 30.44
N ILE A 338 -0.29 8.47 29.12
CA ILE A 338 -1.53 8.52 28.36
C ILE A 338 -1.94 7.10 27.98
N ARG A 339 -3.18 6.74 28.26
CA ARG A 339 -3.79 5.46 27.83
C ARG A 339 -4.90 5.75 26.85
N ILE A 340 -5.04 4.91 25.82
CA ILE A 340 -6.08 5.08 24.81
C ILE A 340 -6.94 3.83 24.73
N GLU A 341 -8.25 4.04 24.60
CA GLU A 341 -9.22 2.97 24.35
C GLU A 341 -10.19 3.38 23.25
N PHE A 342 -10.39 2.50 22.26
CA PHE A 342 -11.41 2.68 21.23
C PHE A 342 -12.50 1.65 21.40
N ILE A 343 -13.73 2.13 21.55
CA ILE A 343 -14.88 1.30 21.91
C ILE A 343 -16.01 1.56 20.91
N ASP A 344 -16.65 0.48 20.46
CA ASP A 344 -17.94 0.55 19.76
C ASP A 344 -19.05 0.13 20.72
N PRO A 345 -19.82 1.09 21.29
CA PRO A 345 -20.89 0.81 22.24
C PRO A 345 -21.95 -0.15 21.67
N VAL A 346 -22.18 -0.13 20.36
CA VAL A 346 -23.23 -0.93 19.71
C VAL A 346 -22.95 -2.44 19.81
N THR A 347 -21.69 -2.82 20.05
CA THR A 347 -21.29 -4.23 20.14
C THR A 347 -21.61 -4.87 21.48
N ASN A 348 -21.77 -4.09 22.56
CA ASN A 348 -22.00 -4.60 23.91
C ASN A 348 -22.92 -3.69 24.73
N LEU A 349 -24.09 -4.22 25.10
CA LEU A 349 -25.11 -3.51 25.89
C LEU A 349 -24.59 -2.96 27.22
N GLN A 350 -23.67 -3.64 27.91
CA GLN A 350 -23.13 -3.16 29.19
C GLN A 350 -22.29 -1.90 29.01
N ILE A 351 -21.48 -1.88 27.96
CA ILE A 351 -20.62 -0.74 27.62
C ILE A 351 -21.48 0.44 27.15
N GLU A 352 -22.55 0.16 26.40
CA GLU A 352 -23.52 1.16 25.99
C GLU A 352 -24.22 1.80 27.20
N GLU A 353 -24.67 1.00 28.17
CA GLU A 353 -25.27 1.51 29.40
C GLU A 353 -24.28 2.33 30.23
N GLU A 354 -23.03 1.86 30.40
CA GLU A 354 -21.98 2.60 31.11
C GLU A 354 -21.70 3.95 30.43
N ALA A 355 -21.52 3.96 29.10
CA ALA A 355 -21.29 5.17 28.32
C ALA A 355 -22.43 6.20 28.50
N ASN A 356 -23.68 5.72 28.40
CA ASN A 356 -24.86 6.56 28.51
C ASN A 356 -25.12 7.10 29.92
N GLN A 357 -24.97 6.24 30.95
CA GLN A 357 -25.34 6.56 32.33
C GLN A 357 -24.21 7.21 33.13
N LYS A 358 -22.98 6.68 33.04
CA LYS A 358 -21.83 7.16 33.81
C LYS A 358 -21.21 8.41 33.18
N TYR A 359 -21.09 8.43 31.86
CA TYR A 359 -20.35 9.49 31.15
C TYR A 359 -21.23 10.38 30.26
N GLY A 360 -22.53 10.11 30.16
CA GLY A 360 -23.46 10.92 29.35
C GLY A 360 -23.22 10.84 27.84
N VAL A 361 -22.44 9.86 27.37
CA VAL A 361 -22.15 9.63 25.95
C VAL A 361 -23.33 8.92 25.33
N ARG A 362 -24.14 9.65 24.55
CA ARG A 362 -25.39 9.16 23.94
C ARG A 362 -25.28 9.04 22.42
N PRO A 363 -26.02 8.12 21.79
CA PRO A 363 -26.00 8.01 20.34
C PRO A 363 -26.72 9.21 19.73
N ILE A 364 -26.15 9.75 18.66
CA ILE A 364 -26.76 10.83 17.89
C ILE A 364 -27.50 10.18 16.70
N PRO A 365 -28.83 10.37 16.58
CA PRO A 365 -29.57 9.87 15.44
C PRO A 365 -29.22 10.72 14.21
N LEU A 366 -28.60 10.10 13.20
CA LEU A 366 -28.22 10.76 11.96
C LEU A 366 -29.03 10.18 10.80
N GLN A 367 -29.63 11.06 10.00
CA GLN A 367 -30.31 10.63 8.79
C GLN A 367 -29.28 10.37 7.69
N VAL A 368 -29.22 9.13 7.20
CA VAL A 368 -28.37 8.71 6.09
C VAL A 368 -29.26 8.47 4.89
N ALA A 369 -28.99 9.16 3.78
CA ALA A 369 -29.65 8.92 2.51
C ALA A 369 -28.63 8.32 1.54
N ASP A 370 -28.89 7.10 1.09
CA ASP A 370 -28.19 6.45 -0.02
C ASP A 370 -29.08 6.51 -1.28
N ARG A 371 -28.52 6.21 -2.46
CA ARG A 371 -29.21 6.25 -3.76
C ARG A 371 -30.55 5.50 -3.81
N TYR A 372 -30.79 4.58 -2.87
CA TYR A 372 -31.94 3.70 -2.84
C TYR A 372 -32.81 3.82 -1.57
N GLN A 373 -32.33 4.44 -0.49
CA GLN A 373 -33.07 4.49 0.78
C GLN A 373 -32.61 5.62 1.71
N SER A 374 -33.52 6.15 2.51
CA SER A 374 -33.21 6.99 3.66
C SER A 374 -33.44 6.20 4.95
N ALA A 375 -32.41 6.08 5.79
CA ALA A 375 -32.46 5.40 7.07
C ALA A 375 -31.89 6.30 8.17
N ILE A 376 -32.40 6.16 9.39
CA ILE A 376 -31.81 6.81 10.57
C ILE A 376 -30.82 5.82 11.19
N VAL A 377 -29.57 6.24 11.31
CA VAL A 377 -28.51 5.47 11.97
C VAL A 377 -28.13 6.18 13.26
N ASN A 378 -28.27 5.49 14.38
CA ASN A 378 -27.78 5.95 15.67
C ASN A 378 -26.26 5.77 15.72
N SER A 379 -25.53 6.88 15.77
CA SER A 379 -24.08 6.86 15.72
C SER A 379 -23.45 7.44 16.98
N TYR A 380 -22.46 6.74 17.51
CA TYR A 380 -21.53 7.27 18.51
C TYR A 380 -20.31 7.85 17.78
N PHE A 381 -20.03 9.14 18.05
CA PHE A 381 -18.84 9.84 17.58
C PHE A 381 -18.37 10.81 18.68
N HIS A 382 -17.92 10.25 19.81
CA HIS A 382 -17.54 11.00 21.01
C HIS A 382 -16.12 10.66 21.46
N ILE A 383 -15.45 11.64 22.07
CA ILE A 383 -14.17 11.45 22.74
C ILE A 383 -14.38 11.81 24.21
N LEU A 384 -14.03 10.89 25.10
CA LEU A 384 -13.98 11.12 26.53
C LEU A 384 -12.52 11.27 26.94
N VAL A 385 -12.23 12.29 27.74
CA VAL A 385 -10.93 12.54 28.35
C VAL A 385 -11.16 12.59 29.85
N GLY A 386 -10.55 11.69 30.60
CA GLY A 386 -10.47 11.83 32.06
C GLY A 386 -9.06 12.25 32.48
N TYR A 387 -8.88 12.54 33.76
CA TYR A 387 -7.57 12.86 34.31
C TYR A 387 -7.48 12.34 35.75
N GLY A 388 -6.40 11.66 36.12
CA GLY A 388 -6.19 11.26 37.52
C GLY A 388 -7.05 10.11 38.01
N GLU A 389 -7.65 10.27 39.19
CA GLU A 389 -8.55 9.27 39.80
C GLU A 389 -9.97 9.27 39.19
N GLU A 390 -10.24 10.08 38.17
CA GLU A 390 -11.52 10.06 37.44
C GLU A 390 -11.69 8.82 36.52
N PHE A 391 -10.82 7.82 36.65
CA PHE A 391 -10.80 6.57 35.87
C PHE A 391 -11.31 5.34 36.60
#